data_AF-A0A1B9KNH8-F1
#
_entry.id   AF-A0A1B9KNH8-F1
#
_cell.length_a   1.000
_cell.length_b   1.000
_cell.length_c   1.000
_cell.angle_alpha   90.00
_cell.angle_beta   90.00
_cell.angle_gamma   90.00
#
_symmetry.space_group_name_H-M   'P 1'
#
loop_
_entity.id
_entity.type
_entity.pdbx_description
1 polymer ?
#
loop_
_entity_poly.entity_id
_entity_poly.type
_entity_poly.pdbx_seq_one_letter_code
_entity_poly.pdbx_strand_id
1 'polypeptide(L)'
;MVWGVGYRVPQVKELTNAVCDFSRCQGAVGATPPPTGNFSLHWIEAGFFTEWGEMHFYRGANFDSLNYWTSDSKGHRSKYTVQPCGHIDSSIALDVDGFNVYRNNSICVTP
;
A
#
# COMPACT_ATOMS: atom_id res chain seq x y z
N MET A 1 -2.93 -9.72 31.20
CA MET A 1 -3.68 -10.66 30.36
C MET A 1 -4.66 -9.87 29.51
N VAL A 2 -4.27 -9.51 28.27
CA VAL A 2 -5.15 -9.33 27.11
C VAL A 2 -4.25 -9.54 25.89
N TRP A 3 -4.33 -10.71 25.24
CA TRP A 3 -3.69 -10.94 23.94
C TRP A 3 -4.81 -10.97 22.91
N GLY A 4 -5.25 -9.79 22.49
CA GLY A 4 -6.01 -9.66 21.25
C GLY A 4 -5.00 -9.52 20.13
N VAL A 5 -5.08 -10.38 19.11
CA VAL A 5 -4.29 -10.17 17.89
C VAL A 5 -4.82 -8.87 17.26
N GLY A 6 -4.12 -7.76 17.49
CA GLY A 6 -4.56 -6.42 17.14
C GLY A 6 -4.33 -6.16 15.66
N TYR A 7 -5.25 -6.62 14.80
CA TYR A 7 -5.20 -6.27 13.38
C TYR A 7 -5.22 -4.76 13.19
N ARG A 8 -4.34 -4.25 12.33
CA ARG A 8 -4.30 -2.84 11.94
C ARG A 8 -4.11 -2.68 10.44
N VAL A 9 -4.42 -1.49 9.95
CA VAL A 9 -4.11 -1.09 8.57
C VAL A 9 -2.58 -1.01 8.42
N PRO A 10 -1.99 -1.59 7.37
CA PRO A 10 -0.55 -1.54 7.14
C PRO A 10 -0.05 -0.12 6.88
N GLN A 11 1.23 0.10 7.12
CA GLN A 11 1.98 1.22 6.60
C GLN A 11 2.48 0.93 5.18
N VAL A 12 2.82 1.96 4.40
CA VAL A 12 3.38 1.84 3.04
C VAL A 12 4.59 0.91 3.03
N LYS A 13 5.50 1.08 4.00
CA LYS A 13 6.71 0.26 4.13
C LYS A 13 6.46 -1.22 4.42
N GLU A 14 5.27 -1.59 4.88
CA GLU A 14 4.93 -3.00 5.13
C GLU A 14 4.45 -3.68 3.84
N LEU A 15 4.10 -2.90 2.82
CA LEU A 15 3.57 -3.39 1.55
C LEU A 15 4.55 -3.27 0.41
N THR A 16 5.46 -2.29 0.41
CA THR A 16 6.39 -2.04 -0.70
C THR A 16 7.65 -1.31 -0.25
N ASN A 17 8.73 -1.47 -1.00
CA ASN A 17 9.96 -0.68 -0.91
C ASN A 17 10.01 0.50 -1.87
N ALA A 18 8.97 0.73 -2.66
CA ALA A 18 8.91 1.85 -3.58
C ALA A 18 9.04 3.20 -2.85
N VAL A 19 9.64 4.16 -3.54
CA VAL A 19 9.65 5.57 -3.15
C VAL A 19 8.91 6.33 -4.23
N CYS A 20 7.99 7.22 -3.84
CA CYS A 20 7.30 8.07 -4.79
C CYS A 20 7.70 9.53 -4.61
N ASP A 21 8.48 10.02 -5.58
CA ASP A 21 8.98 11.40 -5.63
C ASP A 21 8.23 12.26 -6.68
N PHE A 22 7.11 11.78 -7.22
CA PHE A 22 6.39 12.48 -8.28
C PHE A 22 4.85 12.42 -8.14
N SER A 23 4.17 13.36 -8.78
CA SER A 23 2.70 13.34 -8.99
C SER A 23 1.88 13.20 -7.70
N ARG A 24 0.91 12.28 -7.69
CA ARG A 24 -0.07 12.10 -6.63
C ARG A 24 0.46 11.32 -5.44
N CYS A 25 1.65 10.74 -5.44
CA CYS A 25 2.16 10.01 -4.27
C CYS A 25 3.42 10.64 -3.67
N GLN A 26 3.77 11.86 -4.08
CA GLN A 26 4.98 12.55 -3.64
C GLN A 26 5.17 12.49 -2.12
N GLY A 27 6.37 12.11 -1.70
CA GLY A 27 6.77 12.00 -0.29
C GLY A 27 6.48 10.63 0.34
N ALA A 28 5.89 9.68 -0.39
CA ALA A 28 5.72 8.33 0.13
C ALA A 28 7.05 7.56 0.11
N VAL A 29 7.38 6.95 1.25
CA VAL A 29 8.61 6.16 1.43
C VAL A 29 8.23 4.75 1.91
N GLY A 30 8.60 3.75 1.13
CA GLY A 30 8.44 2.34 1.46
C GLY A 30 9.54 1.78 2.37
N ALA A 31 9.64 0.45 2.40
CA ALA A 31 10.73 -0.28 3.04
C ALA A 31 12.10 0.04 2.43
N THR A 32 13.15 -0.34 3.14
CA THR A 32 14.55 -0.21 2.72
C THR A 32 15.11 -1.59 2.39
N PRO A 33 15.97 -1.75 1.38
CA PRO A 33 16.46 -0.73 0.47
C PRO A 33 15.42 -0.32 -0.60
N PRO A 34 15.43 0.95 -1.03
CA PRO A 34 14.60 1.39 -2.15
C PRO A 34 15.03 0.67 -3.44
N PRO A 35 14.11 0.47 -4.40
CA PRO A 35 14.44 -0.20 -5.65
C PRO A 35 15.46 0.60 -6.45
N THR A 36 16.43 -0.09 -7.06
CA THR A 36 17.33 0.50 -8.05
C THR A 36 16.61 0.57 -9.40
N GLY A 37 15.84 1.64 -9.63
CA GLY A 37 15.05 1.87 -10.84
C GLY A 37 13.54 1.78 -10.63
N ASN A 38 12.76 1.81 -11.73
CA ASN A 38 11.29 1.94 -11.68
C ASN A 38 10.51 0.64 -11.43
N PHE A 39 11.19 -0.50 -11.27
CA PHE A 39 10.54 -1.80 -11.13
C PHE A 39 10.81 -2.40 -9.75
N SER A 40 9.77 -2.96 -9.14
CA SER A 40 9.82 -3.76 -7.93
C SER A 40 10.67 -5.01 -8.21
N LEU A 41 11.95 -4.96 -7.85
CA LEU A 41 12.81 -6.15 -7.77
C LEU A 41 12.31 -7.01 -6.59
N HIS A 42 12.43 -8.34 -6.66
CA HIS A 42 12.13 -9.20 -5.51
C HIS A 42 13.20 -9.01 -4.43
N TRP A 43 12.88 -8.25 -3.40
CA TRP A 43 13.69 -8.09 -2.19
C TRP A 43 12.93 -8.68 -1.01
N ILE A 44 13.59 -9.52 -0.22
CA ILE A 44 13.03 -10.04 1.04
C ILE A 44 13.17 -8.95 2.10
N GLU A 45 12.19 -8.87 3.00
CA GLU A 45 12.07 -7.84 4.05
C GLU A 45 11.80 -6.44 3.50
N ALA A 46 11.25 -6.36 2.28
CA ALA A 46 11.04 -5.13 1.54
C ALA A 46 9.54 -4.80 1.35
N GLY A 47 8.68 -5.46 2.11
CA GLY A 47 7.23 -5.29 2.08
C GLY A 47 6.52 -6.34 1.21
N PHE A 48 5.28 -6.64 1.57
CA PHE A 48 4.55 -7.80 1.06
C PHE A 48 4.44 -7.87 -0.48
N PHE A 49 4.05 -6.79 -1.16
CA PHE A 49 3.92 -6.81 -2.62
C PHE A 49 5.27 -6.79 -3.34
N THR A 50 6.33 -6.28 -2.70
CA THR A 50 7.70 -6.39 -3.22
C THR A 50 8.21 -7.82 -3.13
N GLU A 51 7.90 -8.52 -2.03
CA GLU A 51 8.34 -9.90 -1.79
C GLU A 51 7.64 -10.93 -2.68
N TRP A 52 6.33 -10.78 -2.84
CA TRP A 52 5.50 -11.76 -3.52
C TRP A 52 5.17 -11.38 -4.96
N GLY A 53 5.49 -10.15 -5.36
CA GLY A 53 5.18 -9.62 -6.68
C GLY A 53 3.68 -9.38 -6.88
N GLU A 54 3.27 -9.36 -8.15
CA GLU A 54 1.93 -8.95 -8.54
C GLU A 54 0.83 -9.96 -8.15
N MET A 55 0.19 -9.68 -7.00
CA MET A 55 -0.69 -10.64 -6.32
C MET A 55 -1.93 -11.07 -7.11
N HIS A 56 -2.42 -10.25 -8.04
CA HIS A 56 -3.62 -10.57 -8.82
C HIS A 56 -3.41 -11.71 -9.83
N PHE A 57 -2.16 -12.10 -10.11
CA PHE A 57 -1.84 -13.29 -10.90
C PHE A 57 -1.89 -14.59 -10.10
N TYR A 58 -1.94 -14.54 -8.77
CA TYR A 58 -2.03 -15.73 -7.92
C TYR A 58 -3.48 -16.19 -7.79
N ARG A 59 -3.81 -17.26 -8.52
CA ARG A 59 -5.14 -17.87 -8.48
C ARG A 59 -5.53 -18.26 -7.05
N GLY A 60 -6.66 -17.72 -6.56
CA GLY A 60 -7.19 -18.02 -5.22
C GLY A 60 -6.59 -17.19 -4.08
N ALA A 61 -5.69 -16.25 -4.37
CA ALA A 61 -5.12 -15.36 -3.37
C ALA A 61 -6.09 -14.25 -2.91
N ASN A 62 -7.22 -14.07 -3.60
CA ASN A 62 -8.24 -13.04 -3.33
C ASN A 62 -7.71 -11.60 -3.35
N PHE A 63 -6.68 -11.35 -4.16
CA PHE A 63 -6.25 -10.00 -4.52
C PHE A 63 -6.82 -9.64 -5.91
N ASP A 64 -7.46 -8.49 -6.02
CA ASP A 64 -7.85 -7.90 -7.30
C ASP A 64 -6.84 -6.82 -7.74
N SER A 65 -7.14 -6.12 -8.84
CA SER A 65 -6.31 -5.06 -9.42
C SER A 65 -6.51 -3.67 -8.79
N LEU A 66 -7.34 -3.53 -7.74
CA LEU A 66 -7.53 -2.27 -7.03
C LEU A 66 -6.36 -1.98 -6.09
N ASN A 67 -6.21 -0.72 -5.67
CA ASN A 67 -5.21 -0.37 -4.67
C ASN A 67 -5.67 -0.79 -3.26
N TYR A 68 -4.72 -0.90 -2.34
CA TYR A 68 -4.95 -1.24 -0.94
C TYR A 68 -4.63 -0.05 -0.04
N TRP A 69 -5.51 0.24 0.91
CA TRP A 69 -5.31 1.34 1.85
C TRP A 69 -4.10 1.12 2.76
N THR A 70 -3.39 2.22 3.02
CA THR A 70 -2.38 2.29 4.09
C THR A 70 -2.82 3.25 5.19
N SER A 71 -2.19 3.12 6.35
CA SER A 71 -2.38 4.04 7.47
C SER A 71 -1.69 5.39 7.26
N ASP A 72 -0.71 5.46 6.35
CA ASP A 72 0.08 6.65 6.07
C ASP A 72 -0.75 7.73 5.37
N SER A 73 -0.59 8.95 5.86
CA SER A 73 -1.30 10.12 5.36
C SER A 73 -0.45 10.85 4.34
N LYS A 74 -1.04 11.16 3.17
CA LYS A 74 -0.44 12.08 2.20
C LYS A 74 -0.77 13.54 2.52
N GLY A 75 -1.90 13.78 3.19
CA GLY A 75 -2.37 15.10 3.57
C GLY A 75 -3.67 15.03 4.36
N HIS A 76 -4.29 16.18 4.61
CA HIS A 76 -5.45 16.31 5.51
C HIS A 76 -6.66 15.43 5.13
N ARG A 77 -6.80 15.04 3.86
CA ARG A 77 -7.95 14.26 3.36
C ARG A 77 -7.55 13.05 2.51
N SER A 78 -6.25 12.79 2.37
CA SER A 78 -5.73 11.76 1.47
C SER A 78 -4.78 10.84 2.20
N LYS A 79 -4.91 9.55 1.90
CA LYS A 79 -4.01 8.50 2.38
C LYS A 79 -3.26 7.90 1.20
N TYR A 80 -2.08 7.37 1.50
CA TYR A 80 -1.37 6.57 0.51
C TYR A 80 -2.07 5.22 0.33
N THR A 81 -1.98 4.70 -0.88
CA THR A 81 -2.48 3.39 -1.26
C THR A 81 -1.39 2.63 -2.01
N VAL A 82 -1.38 1.31 -1.95
CA VAL A 82 -0.39 0.49 -2.65
C VAL A 82 -1.09 -0.51 -3.56
N GLN A 83 -0.64 -0.60 -4.81
CA GLN A 83 -1.11 -1.58 -5.79
C GLN A 83 -0.55 -2.98 -5.51
N PRO A 84 -1.21 -4.06 -5.96
CA PRO A 84 -0.68 -5.41 -5.90
C PRO A 84 0.73 -5.60 -6.47
N CYS A 85 1.17 -4.73 -7.39
CA CYS A 85 2.51 -4.73 -7.99
C CYS A 85 3.57 -3.95 -7.17
N GLY A 86 3.18 -3.37 -6.03
CA GLY A 86 4.04 -2.57 -5.16
C GLY A 86 4.10 -1.07 -5.50
N HIS A 87 3.36 -0.58 -6.50
CA HIS A 87 3.31 0.86 -6.82
C HIS A 87 2.53 1.65 -5.76
N ILE A 88 3.01 2.85 -5.41
CA ILE A 88 2.34 3.74 -4.45
C ILE A 88 1.48 4.74 -5.22
N ASP A 89 0.25 4.97 -4.77
CA ASP A 89 -0.61 6.07 -5.21
C ASP A 89 -1.22 6.75 -3.97
N SER A 90 -2.19 7.62 -4.16
CA SER A 90 -2.99 8.19 -3.09
C SER A 90 -4.46 8.26 -3.46
N SER A 91 -5.30 8.18 -2.45
CA SER A 91 -6.74 8.33 -2.62
C SER A 91 -7.33 9.20 -1.51
N ILE A 92 -8.45 9.85 -1.83
CA ILE A 92 -9.22 10.64 -0.88
C ILE A 92 -9.88 9.66 0.11
N ALA A 93 -9.61 9.85 1.40
CA ALA A 93 -10.06 8.95 2.47
C ALA A 93 -11.34 9.43 3.18
N LEU A 94 -11.83 10.63 2.86
CA LEU A 94 -13.05 11.21 3.42
C LEU A 94 -14.00 11.62 2.29
N ASP A 95 -15.27 11.24 2.42
CA ASP A 95 -16.33 11.73 1.55
C ASP A 95 -16.59 13.21 1.90
N VAL A 96 -16.06 14.11 1.07
CA VAL A 96 -16.37 15.52 1.14
C VAL A 96 -17.10 15.84 -0.15
N ASP A 97 -18.41 16.03 -0.02
CA ASP A 97 -19.31 16.58 -1.04
C ASP A 97 -19.65 15.66 -2.24
N GLY A 98 -19.81 14.35 -2.06
CA GLY A 98 -20.46 13.48 -3.05
C GLY A 98 -19.64 13.23 -4.33
N PHE A 99 -18.32 13.46 -4.26
CA PHE A 99 -17.40 13.04 -5.31
C PHE A 99 -17.13 11.53 -5.23
N ASN A 100 -16.90 10.91 -6.39
CA ASN A 100 -16.54 9.48 -6.51
C ASN A 100 -15.35 9.14 -5.59
N VAL A 101 -15.64 8.56 -4.43
CA VAL A 101 -14.62 7.96 -3.56
C VAL A 101 -14.01 6.79 -4.34
N TYR A 102 -12.71 6.87 -4.60
CA TYR A 102 -12.00 5.76 -5.24
C TYR A 102 -12.14 4.51 -4.36
N ARG A 103 -12.68 3.43 -4.92
CA ARG A 103 -12.77 2.13 -4.25
C ARG A 103 -11.36 1.56 -4.15
N ASN A 104 -10.86 1.45 -2.93
CA ASN A 104 -9.63 0.74 -2.61
C ASN A 104 -9.94 -0.34 -1.58
N ASN A 105 -9.22 -1.45 -1.66
CA ASN A 105 -9.36 -2.59 -0.79
C ASN A 105 -8.67 -2.36 0.56
N SER A 106 -9.03 -3.20 1.53
CA SER A 106 -8.38 -3.27 2.82
C SER A 106 -7.59 -4.57 2.95
N ILE A 107 -6.35 -4.47 3.40
CA ILE A 107 -5.58 -5.59 3.96
C ILE A 107 -5.22 -5.22 5.40
N CYS A 108 -5.09 -6.22 6.27
CA CYS A 108 -4.73 -6.02 7.66
C CYS A 108 -3.42 -6.74 7.99
N VAL A 109 -2.61 -6.13 8.84
CA VAL A 109 -1.39 -6.74 9.38
C VAL A 109 -1.56 -6.99 10.88
N THR A 110 -0.89 -8.01 11.38
CA THR A 110 -0.77 -8.26 12.82
C THR A 110 0.43 -7.49 13.38
N PRO A 111 0.44 -7.12 14.67
CA PRO A 111 1.58 -6.44 15.29
C PRO A 111 2.83 -7.29 15.35
#